data_AF-A0A8X6L6L3-F1
#
_entry.id   AF-A0A8X6L6L3-F1
#
_cell.length_a   1.000
_cell.length_b   1.000
_cell.length_c   1.000
_cell.angle_alpha   90.00
_cell.angle_beta   90.00
_cell.angle_gamma   90.00
#
_symmetry.space_group_name_H-M   'P 1'
#
loop_
_entity.id
_entity.type
_entity.pdbx_description
1 polymer ?
#
loop_
_entity_poly.entity_id
_entity_poly.type
_entity_poly.pdbx_seq_one_letter_code
_entity_poly.pdbx_strand_id
1 'polypeptide(L)'
;MVSGNWHQGIIGIIASRLKEQFHLPTIVMSLNNGIGKASCRSILGVDIVLQSFPQSFTNLIIEGGGHSMAAGFSIKEDKVNDLHDFFTERFSNSINEKTLKADSIVTAKAINLSLWNQLQRLGPFGVGNPEPRFIIQGAKIRKPEVIGVDHIKCFIADD
;
A
#
# COMPACT_ATOMS: atom_id res chain seq x y z
N MET A 1 12.26 5.62 7.30
CA MET A 1 13.09 4.91 8.30
C MET A 1 14.46 4.61 7.71
N VAL A 2 15.52 4.88 8.45
CA VAL A 2 16.91 4.66 8.03
C VAL A 2 17.51 3.61 8.97
N SER A 3 18.13 2.57 8.42
CA SER A 3 18.84 1.54 9.19
C SER A 3 20.18 1.24 8.54
N GLY A 4 21.25 1.30 9.33
CA GLY A 4 22.63 1.15 8.84
C GLY A 4 23.00 -0.26 8.34
N ASN A 5 22.20 -1.29 8.65
CA ASN A 5 22.56 -2.69 8.38
C ASN A 5 21.60 -3.42 7.45
N TRP A 6 20.71 -2.72 6.73
CA TRP A 6 19.80 -3.39 5.80
C TRP A 6 20.44 -3.60 4.45
N HIS A 7 20.37 -4.84 3.94
CA HIS A 7 20.86 -5.14 2.61
C HIS A 7 20.03 -4.39 1.55
N GLN A 8 20.70 -3.75 0.59
CA GLN A 8 20.06 -2.93 -0.45
C GLN A 8 19.04 -3.72 -1.29
N GLY A 9 19.21 -5.04 -1.40
CA GLY A 9 18.24 -5.92 -2.08
C GLY A 9 16.90 -6.08 -1.36
N ILE A 10 16.81 -5.75 -0.07
CA ILE A 10 15.63 -6.05 0.78
C ILE A 10 14.81 -4.79 1.08
N ILE A 11 15.41 -3.59 1.03
CA ILE A 11 14.73 -2.34 1.40
C ILE A 11 13.44 -2.07 0.61
N GLY A 12 13.35 -2.53 -0.64
CA GLY A 12 12.12 -2.39 -1.45
C GLY A 12 10.98 -3.30 -0.98
N ILE A 13 11.29 -4.49 -0.48
CA ILE A 13 10.29 -5.42 0.10
C ILE A 13 9.79 -4.86 1.43
N ILE A 14 10.70 -4.34 2.26
CA ILE A 14 10.35 -3.72 3.53
C ILE A 14 9.46 -2.50 3.28
N ALA A 15 9.83 -1.63 2.34
CA ALA A 15 9.01 -0.46 1.98
C ALA A 15 7.60 -0.86 1.53
N SER A 16 7.45 -1.92 0.73
CA SER A 16 6.15 -2.41 0.30
C SER A 16 5.29 -2.92 1.46
N ARG A 17 5.88 -3.71 2.37
CA ARG A 17 5.17 -4.25 3.55
C ARG A 17 4.71 -3.16 4.50
N LEU A 18 5.57 -2.18 4.76
CA LEU A 18 5.24 -1.02 5.58
C LEU A 18 4.13 -0.18 4.94
N LYS A 19 4.21 0.07 3.62
CA LYS A 19 3.13 0.73 2.86
C LYS A 19 1.81 -0.04 2.97
N GLU A 20 1.81 -1.37 2.94
CA GLU A 20 0.60 -2.19 3.12
C GLU A 20 0.04 -2.15 4.54
N GLN A 21 0.93 -2.21 5.54
CA GLN A 21 0.56 -2.21 6.95
C GLN A 21 -0.01 -0.87 7.38
N PHE A 22 0.72 0.22 7.08
CA PHE A 22 0.41 1.56 7.56
C PHE A 22 -0.43 2.38 6.58
N HIS A 23 -0.56 1.93 5.33
CA HIS A 23 -1.29 2.63 4.27
C HIS A 23 -0.82 4.09 4.10
N LEU A 24 0.49 4.29 4.16
CA LEU A 24 1.16 5.58 3.98
C LEU A 24 2.30 5.45 2.96
N PRO A 25 2.64 6.54 2.24
CA PRO A 25 3.87 6.62 1.47
C PRO A 25 5.06 6.26 2.38
N THR A 26 5.90 5.35 1.91
CA THR A 26 6.98 4.77 2.71
C THR A 26 8.31 4.92 1.99
N ILE A 27 9.32 5.38 2.75
CA ILE A 27 10.70 5.47 2.32
C ILE A 27 11.57 4.67 3.29
N VAL A 28 12.31 3.72 2.72
CA VAL A 28 13.27 2.89 3.45
C VAL A 28 14.65 3.10 2.86
N MET A 29 15.64 3.35 3.71
CA MET A 29 17.01 3.60 3.30
C MET A 29 17.99 2.66 4.00
N SER A 30 18.99 2.23 3.23
CA SER A 30 20.21 1.55 3.69
C SER A 30 21.39 2.50 3.54
N LEU A 31 22.18 2.67 4.61
CA LEU A 31 23.41 3.47 4.59
C LEU A 31 24.62 2.56 4.41
N ASN A 32 25.52 2.91 3.50
CA ASN A 32 26.79 2.23 3.31
C ASN A 32 27.85 3.21 2.78
N ASN A 33 29.01 3.28 3.45
CA ASN A 33 30.16 4.11 3.04
C ASN A 33 29.80 5.58 2.75
N GLY A 34 29.02 6.23 3.62
CA GLY A 34 28.62 7.64 3.47
C GLY A 34 27.53 7.88 2.42
N ILE A 35 26.98 6.83 1.81
CA ILE A 35 25.91 6.92 0.81
C ILE A 35 24.70 6.11 1.27
N GLY A 36 23.54 6.76 1.30
CA GLY A 36 22.24 6.13 1.48
C GLY A 36 21.63 5.71 0.16
N LYS A 37 21.19 4.45 0.03
CA LYS A 37 20.29 4.01 -1.04
C LYS A 37 18.88 3.85 -0.49
N ALA A 38 17.93 4.55 -1.09
CA ALA A 38 16.54 4.57 -0.69
C ALA A 38 15.64 3.83 -1.67
N SER A 39 14.62 3.16 -1.13
CA SER A 39 13.49 2.62 -1.88
C SER A 39 12.20 3.22 -1.36
N CYS A 40 11.40 3.73 -2.29
CA CYS A 40 10.16 4.45 -2.01
C CYS A 40 8.98 3.67 -2.57
N ARG A 41 7.87 3.66 -1.83
CA ARG A 41 6.59 3.06 -2.21
C ARG A 41 5.46 4.00 -1.86
N SER A 42 4.58 4.25 -2.82
CA SER A 42 3.42 5.13 -2.63
C SER A 42 2.13 4.35 -2.45
N ILE A 43 1.07 5.09 -2.10
CA ILE A 43 -0.31 4.64 -2.09
C ILE A 43 -1.09 5.30 -3.23
N LEU A 44 -2.26 4.76 -3.57
CA LEU A 44 -3.13 5.34 -4.58
C LEU A 44 -3.50 6.79 -4.19
N GLY A 45 -3.46 7.70 -5.16
CA GLY A 45 -3.73 9.12 -4.94
C GLY A 45 -2.52 9.94 -4.47
N VAL A 46 -1.39 9.31 -4.18
CA VAL A 46 -0.14 9.99 -3.84
C VAL A 46 0.92 9.67 -4.90
N ASP A 47 1.37 10.68 -5.64
CA ASP A 47 2.47 10.53 -6.60
C ASP A 47 3.80 10.79 -5.90
N ILE A 48 4.55 9.74 -5.59
CA ILE A 48 5.83 9.85 -4.88
C ILE A 48 6.96 10.37 -5.75
N VAL A 49 6.76 10.63 -7.05
CA VAL A 49 7.79 11.25 -7.90
C VAL A 49 7.44 12.71 -8.15
N LEU A 50 6.21 13.03 -8.52
CA LEU A 50 5.76 14.41 -8.69
C LEU A 50 5.76 15.19 -7.38
N GLN A 51 5.44 14.54 -6.26
CA GLN A 51 5.48 15.20 -4.95
C GLN A 51 6.88 15.24 -4.34
N SER A 52 7.77 14.34 -4.77
CA SER A 52 9.09 14.15 -4.14
C SER A 52 10.27 14.60 -4.98
N PHE A 53 10.15 14.78 -6.30
CA PHE A 53 11.23 15.22 -7.20
C PHE A 53 10.95 16.57 -7.88
N PRO A 54 10.58 17.65 -7.15
CA PRO A 54 10.77 19.00 -7.68
C PRO A 54 12.28 19.28 -7.88
N GLN A 55 12.61 20.32 -8.66
CA GLN A 55 13.99 20.74 -8.91
C GLN A 55 14.85 20.89 -7.63
N SER A 56 14.24 21.25 -6.50
CA SER A 56 14.88 21.34 -5.18
C SER A 56 15.34 19.99 -4.62
N PHE A 57 14.66 18.89 -4.95
CA PHE A 57 15.05 17.55 -4.53
C PHE A 57 16.18 16.97 -5.37
N THR A 58 16.27 17.34 -6.65
CA THR A 58 17.42 16.97 -7.50
C THR A 58 18.74 17.48 -6.94
N ASN A 59 18.72 18.56 -6.15
CA ASN A 59 19.91 19.08 -5.46
C ASN A 59 20.26 18.34 -4.15
N LEU A 60 19.33 17.54 -3.60
CA LEU A 60 19.53 16.76 -2.38
C LEU A 60 20.04 15.34 -2.68
N ILE A 61 19.71 14.78 -3.84
CA ILE A 61 20.07 13.43 -4.23
C ILE A 61 21.30 13.39 -5.14
N ILE A 62 22.00 12.25 -5.16
CA ILE A 62 23.12 12.00 -6.07
C ILE A 62 22.58 11.55 -7.44
N GLU A 63 21.71 10.53 -7.43
CA GLU A 63 21.00 10.03 -8.60
C GLU A 63 19.68 9.38 -8.16
N GLY A 64 18.71 9.29 -9.05
CA GLY A 64 17.44 8.64 -8.74
C GLY A 64 16.42 8.74 -9.86
N GLY A 65 15.35 7.98 -9.71
CA GLY A 65 14.23 7.97 -10.64
C GLY A 65 13.11 7.04 -10.19
N GLY A 66 12.04 7.01 -10.96
CA GLY A 66 10.88 6.17 -10.66
C GLY A 66 9.63 6.59 -11.39
N HIS A 67 8.51 6.09 -10.89
CA HIS A 67 7.16 6.42 -11.32
C HIS A 67 6.29 6.74 -10.11
N SER A 68 5.05 7.16 -10.35
CA SER A 68 4.11 7.63 -9.33
C SER A 68 3.99 6.74 -8.08
N MET A 69 4.09 5.41 -8.24
CA MET A 69 3.93 4.43 -7.16
C MET A 69 5.23 3.93 -6.54
N ALA A 70 6.39 4.17 -7.17
CA ALA A 70 7.66 3.60 -6.75
C ALA A 70 8.83 4.41 -7.27
N ALA A 71 9.78 4.73 -6.38
CA ALA A 71 11.01 5.41 -6.75
C ALA A 71 12.22 4.83 -6.02
N GLY A 72 13.40 5.08 -6.55
CA GLY A 72 14.68 4.78 -5.91
C GLY A 72 15.66 5.91 -6.15
N PHE A 73 16.45 6.25 -5.13
CA PHE A 73 17.47 7.28 -5.24
C PHE A 73 18.61 7.01 -4.27
N SER A 74 19.76 7.66 -4.51
CA SER A 74 20.89 7.70 -3.62
C SER A 74 21.12 9.11 -3.08
N ILE A 75 21.61 9.20 -1.86
CA ILE A 75 21.82 10.47 -1.14
C ILE A 75 23.08 10.36 -0.28
N LYS A 76 23.74 11.49 0.00
CA LYS A 76 24.84 11.52 0.96
C LYS A 76 24.31 11.39 2.39
N GLU A 77 25.05 10.71 3.25
CA GLU A 77 24.64 10.47 4.64
C GLU A 77 24.39 11.76 5.43
N ASP A 78 25.16 12.81 5.15
CA ASP A 78 25.01 14.14 5.76
C ASP A 78 23.72 14.87 5.34
N LYS A 79 23.03 14.41 4.29
CA LYS A 79 21.78 14.96 3.77
C LYS A 79 20.53 14.18 4.19
N VAL A 80 20.69 13.15 5.03
CA VAL A 80 19.58 12.30 5.48
C VAL A 80 18.56 13.07 6.34
N ASN A 81 19.00 14.01 7.18
CA ASN A 81 18.10 14.82 7.99
C ASN A 81 17.31 15.81 7.11
N ASP A 82 17.98 16.50 6.18
CA ASP A 82 17.34 17.38 5.20
C ASP A 82 16.23 16.64 4.42
N LEU A 83 16.50 15.37 4.05
CA LEU A 83 15.54 14.49 3.39
C LEU A 83 14.32 14.16 4.27
N HIS A 84 14.57 13.85 5.54
CA HIS A 84 13.53 13.52 6.51
C HIS A 84 12.55 14.70 6.67
N ASP A 85 13.08 15.90 6.82
CA ASP A 85 12.28 17.10 7.03
C ASP A 85 11.47 17.45 5.78
N PHE A 86 12.10 17.38 4.60
CA PHE A 86 11.43 17.57 3.32
C PHE A 86 10.21 16.67 3.16
N PHE A 87 10.33 15.38 3.50
CA PHE A 87 9.21 14.45 3.37
C PHE A 87 8.16 14.57 4.46
N THR A 88 8.58 14.89 5.68
CA THR A 88 7.66 15.09 6.80
C THR A 88 6.75 16.27 6.52
N GLU A 89 7.29 17.38 6.03
CA GLU A 89 6.50 18.55 5.63
C GLU A 89 5.51 18.19 4.50
N ARG A 90 6.00 17.55 3.44
CA ARG A 90 5.22 17.23 2.23
C ARG A 90 4.06 16.27 2.48
N PHE A 91 4.29 15.26 3.33
CA PHE A 91 3.34 14.18 3.56
C PHE A 91 2.61 14.28 4.90
N SER A 92 2.85 15.33 5.70
CA SER A 92 2.17 15.59 6.98
C SER A 92 0.65 15.53 6.90
N ASN A 93 0.07 15.96 5.77
CA ASN A 93 -1.36 15.98 5.52
C ASN A 93 -1.87 14.78 4.67
N SER A 94 -1.03 13.76 4.45
CA SER A 94 -1.46 12.57 3.71
C SER A 94 -2.49 11.81 4.53
N ILE A 95 -3.74 11.83 4.09
CA ILE A 95 -4.86 11.18 4.78
C ILE A 95 -4.69 9.65 4.69
N ASN A 96 -4.65 9.00 5.85
CA ASN A 96 -4.63 7.53 5.99
C ASN A 96 -6.04 6.95 5.94
N GLU A 97 -6.77 7.20 4.86
CA GLU A 97 -8.10 6.62 4.69
C GLU A 97 -8.00 5.34 3.87
N LYS A 98 -8.08 4.21 4.57
CA LYS A 98 -8.13 2.89 3.96
C LYS A 98 -9.51 2.69 3.33
N THR A 99 -9.70 3.22 2.12
CA THR A 99 -10.98 3.10 1.41
C THR A 99 -11.14 1.72 0.81
N LEU A 100 -12.19 1.01 1.21
CA LEU A 100 -12.64 -0.20 0.54
C LEU A 100 -13.60 0.18 -0.59
N LYS A 101 -13.21 -0.11 -1.83
CA LYS A 101 -14.11 -0.02 -2.98
C LYS A 101 -14.97 -1.28 -3.04
N ALA A 102 -16.26 -1.08 -3.24
CA ALA A 102 -17.23 -2.13 -3.53
C ALA A 102 -17.93 -1.80 -4.85
N ASP A 103 -18.18 -2.83 -5.65
CA ASP A 103 -18.82 -2.73 -6.96
C ASP A 103 -20.35 -2.68 -6.84
N SER A 104 -20.91 -3.29 -5.79
CA SER A 104 -22.35 -3.25 -5.52
C SER A 104 -22.69 -3.63 -4.07
N ILE A 105 -23.92 -3.32 -3.69
CA ILE A 105 -24.55 -3.77 -2.45
C ILE A 105 -25.44 -4.96 -2.78
N VAL A 106 -25.32 -6.05 -2.01
CA VAL A 106 -26.10 -7.28 -2.18
C VAL A 106 -26.71 -7.74 -0.86
N THR A 107 -27.69 -8.63 -0.95
CA THR A 107 -28.20 -9.40 0.19
C THR A 107 -27.42 -10.70 0.32
N ALA A 108 -27.41 -11.32 1.51
CA ALA A 108 -26.81 -12.62 1.73
C ALA A 108 -27.46 -13.70 0.85
N LYS A 109 -28.79 -13.65 0.62
CA LYS A 109 -29.49 -14.57 -0.28
C LYS A 109 -29.04 -14.50 -1.74
N ALA A 110 -28.56 -13.34 -2.20
CA ALA A 110 -28.06 -13.17 -3.57
C ALA A 110 -26.74 -13.95 -3.80
N ILE A 111 -26.01 -14.26 -2.72
CA ILE A 111 -24.73 -14.99 -2.79
C ILE A 111 -25.02 -16.48 -2.96
N ASN A 112 -25.07 -16.93 -4.21
CA ASN A 112 -25.33 -18.32 -4.57
C ASN A 112 -24.53 -18.74 -5.82
N LEU A 113 -24.62 -20.03 -6.17
CA LEU A 113 -23.89 -20.60 -7.32
C LEU A 113 -24.25 -19.95 -8.66
N SER A 114 -25.48 -19.43 -8.81
CA SER A 114 -25.88 -18.74 -10.04
C SER A 114 -25.11 -17.43 -10.20
N LEU A 115 -25.08 -16.59 -9.15
CA LEU A 115 -24.28 -15.38 -9.13
C LEU A 115 -22.80 -15.69 -9.35
N TRP A 116 -22.26 -16.72 -8.68
CA TRP A 116 -20.88 -17.16 -8.88
C TRP A 116 -20.58 -17.46 -10.35
N ASN A 117 -21.41 -18.27 -11.01
CA ASN A 117 -21.22 -18.63 -12.42
C ASN A 117 -21.29 -17.40 -13.35
N GLN A 118 -22.12 -16.42 -13.03
CA GLN A 118 -22.18 -15.17 -13.78
C GLN A 118 -20.90 -14.35 -13.60
N LEU A 119 -20.36 -14.25 -12.38
CA LEU A 119 -19.12 -13.53 -12.11
C LEU A 119 -17.91 -14.18 -12.78
N GLN A 120 -17.84 -15.52 -12.84
CA GLN A 120 -16.74 -16.21 -13.51
C GLN A 120 -16.61 -15.86 -15.00
N ARG A 121 -17.70 -15.42 -15.64
CA ARG A 121 -17.68 -14.95 -17.04
C ARG A 121 -17.00 -13.58 -17.21
N LEU A 122 -16.78 -12.83 -16.13
CA LEU A 122 -16.07 -11.55 -16.12
C LEU A 122 -14.54 -11.72 -16.05
N GLY A 123 -14.07 -12.94 -15.83
CA GLY A 123 -12.66 -13.26 -15.83
C GLY A 123 -12.02 -13.17 -17.23
N PRO A 124 -10.67 -13.24 -17.31
CA PRO A 124 -9.76 -13.51 -16.21
C PRO A 124 -9.58 -12.30 -15.28
N PHE A 125 -9.50 -12.56 -13.98
CA PHE A 125 -9.23 -11.53 -12.98
C PHE A 125 -7.73 -11.31 -12.80
N GLY A 126 -7.35 -10.09 -12.46
CA GLY A 126 -5.97 -9.70 -12.25
C GLY A 126 -5.77 -8.20 -12.23
N VAL A 127 -4.55 -7.77 -12.55
CA VAL A 127 -4.22 -6.34 -12.65
C VAL A 127 -5.03 -5.71 -13.77
N GLY A 128 -5.83 -4.69 -13.44
CA GLY A 128 -6.73 -4.01 -14.39
C GLY A 128 -8.15 -4.62 -14.48
N ASN A 129 -8.37 -5.81 -13.91
CA ASN A 129 -9.69 -6.43 -13.79
C ASN A 129 -9.79 -7.16 -12.43
N PRO A 130 -9.90 -6.44 -11.30
CA PRO A 130 -9.94 -7.07 -9.99
C PRO A 130 -11.19 -7.93 -9.82
N GLU A 131 -11.12 -8.93 -8.94
CA GLU A 131 -12.31 -9.68 -8.52
C GLU A 131 -13.36 -8.72 -7.91
N PRO A 132 -14.66 -8.88 -8.28
CA PRO A 132 -15.72 -8.03 -7.75
C PRO A 132 -15.85 -8.11 -6.23
N ARG A 133 -16.03 -6.95 -5.59
CA ARG A 133 -16.21 -6.80 -4.14
C ARG A 133 -17.60 -6.30 -3.85
N PHE A 134 -18.29 -6.98 -2.94
CA PHE A 134 -19.66 -6.64 -2.56
C PHE A 134 -19.75 -6.22 -1.10
N ILE A 135 -20.67 -5.30 -0.82
CA ILE A 135 -21.15 -5.03 0.54
C ILE A 135 -22.39 -5.88 0.76
N ILE A 136 -22.42 -6.66 1.84
CA ILE A 136 -23.63 -7.35 2.27
C ILE A 136 -24.38 -6.44 3.24
N GLN A 137 -25.49 -5.85 2.80
CA GLN A 137 -26.31 -4.96 3.63
C GLN A 137 -27.30 -5.77 4.48
N GLY A 138 -27.50 -5.36 5.75
CA GLY A 138 -28.42 -6.06 6.66
C GLY A 138 -27.94 -7.46 7.04
N ALA A 139 -26.62 -7.67 7.09
CA ALA A 139 -26.03 -8.97 7.38
C ALA A 139 -26.11 -9.31 8.88
N LYS A 140 -26.71 -10.45 9.21
CA LYS A 140 -26.64 -11.10 10.53
C LYS A 140 -25.56 -12.17 10.55
N ILE A 141 -24.59 -12.01 11.45
CA ILE A 141 -23.56 -13.01 11.73
C ILE A 141 -24.13 -14.04 12.72
N ARG A 142 -24.05 -15.33 12.36
CA ARG A 142 -24.49 -16.46 13.18
C ARG A 142 -23.34 -17.43 13.43
N LYS A 143 -23.30 -17.99 14.64
CA LYS A 143 -22.29 -18.97 15.09
C LYS A 143 -20.84 -18.54 14.77
N PRO A 144 -20.39 -17.35 15.19
CA PRO A 144 -18.98 -16.99 15.07
C PRO A 144 -18.14 -17.90 15.97
N GLU A 145 -17.12 -18.52 15.38
CA GLU A 145 -16.20 -19.43 16.06
C GLU A 145 -14.77 -19.08 15.64
N VAL A 146 -13.87 -18.94 16.62
CA VAL A 146 -12.45 -18.75 16.34
C VAL A 146 -11.80 -20.11 16.08
N ILE A 147 -11.16 -20.24 14.92
CA ILE A 147 -10.42 -21.42 14.50
C ILE A 147 -8.93 -21.08 14.59
N GLY A 148 -8.20 -21.71 15.51
CA GLY A 148 -6.80 -21.38 15.76
C GLY A 148 -6.65 -20.06 16.51
N VAL A 149 -5.82 -19.14 16.00
CA VAL A 149 -5.49 -17.88 16.67
C VAL A 149 -6.28 -16.70 16.09
N ASP A 150 -6.24 -16.51 14.76
CA ASP A 150 -6.75 -15.29 14.10
C ASP A 150 -7.81 -15.54 13.00
N HIS A 151 -8.34 -16.76 12.86
CA HIS A 151 -9.31 -17.10 11.82
C HIS A 151 -10.72 -17.27 12.40
N ILE A 152 -11.73 -16.63 11.80
CA ILE A 152 -13.13 -16.71 12.24
C ILE A 152 -13.96 -17.47 11.21
N LYS A 153 -14.64 -18.53 11.66
CA LYS A 153 -15.69 -19.21 10.92
C LYS A 153 -17.06 -18.70 11.38
N CYS A 154 -17.93 -18.33 10.46
CA CYS A 154 -19.29 -17.91 10.78
C CYS A 154 -20.26 -18.19 9.62
N PHE A 155 -21.55 -18.01 9.87
CA PHE A 155 -22.60 -17.98 8.85
C PHE A 155 -23.13 -16.57 8.72
N ILE A 156 -23.37 -16.12 7.49
CA ILE A 156 -23.96 -14.82 7.20
C ILE A 156 -25.37 -15.04 6.65
N ALA A 157 -26.35 -14.33 7.18
CA ALA A 157 -27.74 -14.38 6.75
C ALA A 157 -28.29 -12.95 6.58
N ASP A 158 -29.37 -12.79 5.83
CA ASP A 158 -30.13 -11.54 5.82
C ASP A 158 -30.86 -11.34 7.16
N ASP A 159 -31.19 -10.09 7.46
CA ASP A 159 -32.05 -9.69 8.58
C ASP A 159 -33.39 -10.43 8.63
#